data_AF-A0A957GL50-F1
#
_entry.id   AF-A0A957GL50-F1
#
_cell.length_a   1.000
_cell.length_b   1.000
_cell.length_c   1.000
_cell.angle_alpha   90.00
_cell.angle_beta   90.00
_cell.angle_gamma   90.00
#
_symmetry.space_group_name_H-M   'P 1'
#
loop_
_entity.id
_entity.type
_entity.pdbx_description
1 polymer ?
#
loop_
_entity_poly.entity_id
_entity_poly.type
_entity_poly.pdbx_seq_one_letter_code
_entity_poly.pdbx_strand_id
1 'polypeptide(L)'
;MLAWTDGVGKMNQLQMTAAIIDGTQFETVHYPDDKILLRVTSGGNVQVVEYESTDREGPPPHYHPWHEVEYVIEGEVEFYLNGVWHRGGPGTVQMLPAGAAHAVRVPKGSARLLYITMGAPYDGFARDLAGLYQQEQATPQNIVAIANRHGVHLEGERS
;
A
#
# COMPACT_ATOMS: atom_id res chain seq x y z
N MET A 1 -19.93 -5.22 34.97
CA MET A 1 -19.49 -6.45 34.29
C MET A 1 -20.41 -6.62 33.09
N LEU A 2 -20.01 -6.10 31.93
CA LEU A 2 -20.78 -6.18 30.69
C LEU A 2 -19.93 -6.96 29.70
N ALA A 3 -20.35 -8.19 29.45
CA ALA A 3 -19.80 -9.06 28.43
C ALA A 3 -20.16 -8.49 27.06
N TRP A 4 -19.14 -8.16 26.28
CA TRP A 4 -19.30 -7.93 24.85
C TRP A 4 -19.37 -9.31 24.19
N THR A 5 -20.55 -9.63 23.66
CA THR A 5 -20.78 -10.87 22.91
C THR A 5 -19.99 -10.85 21.61
N ASP A 6 -19.28 -11.94 21.35
CA ASP A 6 -18.48 -12.21 20.17
C ASP A 6 -19.27 -11.98 18.86
N GLY A 7 -19.13 -10.78 18.31
CA GLY A 7 -19.58 -10.40 16.99
C GLY A 7 -18.44 -10.41 15.99
N VAL A 8 -17.48 -11.35 16.11
CA VAL A 8 -16.43 -11.54 15.10
C VAL A 8 -17.09 -12.20 13.87
N GLY A 9 -17.74 -11.38 13.05
CA GLY A 9 -17.95 -11.72 11.65
C GLY A 9 -16.59 -12.13 11.09
N LYS A 10 -16.50 -13.38 10.60
CA LYS A 10 -15.29 -14.03 10.05
C LYS A 10 -14.20 -13.02 9.68
N MET A 11 -13.30 -12.72 10.62
CA MET A 11 -12.04 -12.09 10.25
C MET A 11 -11.39 -13.05 9.26
N ASN A 12 -11.16 -12.60 8.03
CA ASN A 12 -10.40 -13.37 7.06
C ASN A 12 -9.10 -13.80 7.75
N GLN A 13 -8.98 -15.09 8.07
CA GLN A 13 -7.80 -15.59 8.78
C GLN A 13 -6.56 -15.21 7.98
N LEU A 14 -5.56 -14.66 8.66
CA LEU A 14 -4.23 -14.50 8.08
C LEU A 14 -3.71 -15.89 7.73
N GLN A 15 -3.20 -16.03 6.51
CA GLN A 15 -2.68 -17.27 5.96
C GLN A 15 -1.26 -17.00 5.48
N MET A 16 -0.33 -17.88 5.88
CA MET A 16 1.06 -17.84 5.45
C MET A 16 1.62 -19.25 5.35
N THR A 17 2.44 -19.50 4.34
CA THR A 17 3.28 -20.68 4.20
C THR A 17 4.72 -20.31 4.53
N ALA A 18 5.43 -21.16 5.27
CA ALA A 18 6.83 -20.92 5.60
C ALA A 18 7.71 -20.88 4.34
N ALA A 19 8.48 -19.82 4.18
CA ALA A 19 9.44 -19.65 3.10
C ALA A 19 10.58 -18.72 3.52
N ILE A 20 11.74 -18.88 2.90
CA ILE A 20 12.83 -17.89 2.90
C ILE A 20 12.91 -17.36 1.48
N ILE A 21 12.68 -16.06 1.30
CA ILE A 21 12.76 -15.40 0.00
C ILE A 21 14.07 -14.62 -0.06
N ASP A 22 14.92 -14.99 -1.01
CA ASP A 22 16.22 -14.35 -1.19
C ASP A 22 16.09 -12.91 -1.73
N GLY A 23 17.11 -12.09 -1.47
CA GLY A 23 17.22 -10.70 -1.94
C GLY A 23 17.04 -10.51 -3.44
N THR A 24 17.31 -11.55 -4.23
CA THR A 24 17.25 -11.54 -5.70
C THR A 24 15.90 -11.97 -6.27
N GLN A 25 14.97 -12.45 -5.42
CA GLN A 25 13.65 -12.92 -5.86
C GLN A 25 12.61 -11.83 -5.66
N PHE A 26 12.23 -11.18 -6.76
CA PHE A 26 11.17 -10.17 -6.80
C PHE A 26 10.70 -9.95 -8.24
N GLU A 27 9.45 -9.49 -8.36
CA GLU A 27 8.95 -8.86 -9.59
C GLU A 27 9.12 -7.34 -9.47
N THR A 28 9.55 -6.67 -10.53
CA THR A 28 9.61 -5.20 -10.56
C THR A 28 8.42 -4.64 -11.33
N VAL A 29 7.74 -3.68 -10.70
CA VAL A 29 6.66 -2.88 -11.29
C VAL A 29 7.09 -1.42 -11.25
N HIS A 30 6.75 -0.65 -12.28
CA HIS A 30 7.15 0.76 -12.39
C HIS A 30 5.93 1.68 -12.45
N TYR A 31 5.90 2.66 -11.54
CA TYR A 31 5.11 3.88 -11.65
C TYR A 31 6.04 5.02 -12.11
N PRO A 32 5.51 6.23 -12.42
CA PRO A 32 6.34 7.33 -12.92
C PRO A 32 7.55 7.65 -12.01
N ASP A 33 7.31 7.68 -10.70
CA ASP A 33 8.31 8.09 -9.69
C ASP A 33 8.73 6.94 -8.75
N ASP A 34 8.15 5.75 -8.93
CA ASP A 34 8.39 4.60 -8.05
C ASP A 34 8.85 3.38 -8.84
N LYS A 35 9.92 2.75 -8.35
CA LYS A 35 10.29 1.38 -8.67
C LYS A 35 9.84 0.49 -7.51
N ILE A 36 8.89 -0.39 -7.79
CA ILE A 36 8.21 -1.23 -6.81
C ILE A 36 8.71 -2.66 -6.96
N LEU A 37 9.28 -3.22 -5.89
CA LEU A 37 9.74 -4.60 -5.84
C LEU A 37 8.71 -5.42 -5.07
N LEU A 38 7.92 -6.21 -5.78
CA LEU A 38 6.99 -7.16 -5.20
C LEU A 38 7.79 -8.38 -4.69
N ARG A 39 8.11 -8.39 -3.39
CA ARG A 39 8.97 -9.42 -2.76
C ARG A 39 8.20 -10.69 -2.43
N VAL A 40 7.01 -10.55 -1.85
CA VAL A 40 6.13 -11.67 -1.46
C VAL A 40 4.73 -11.39 -1.96
N THR A 41 4.23 -12.23 -2.87
CA THR A 41 2.88 -12.12 -3.46
C THR A 41 2.11 -13.44 -3.46
N SER A 42 2.72 -14.50 -2.93
CA SER A 42 2.14 -15.85 -2.88
C SER A 42 2.42 -16.50 -1.52
N GLY A 43 1.84 -17.69 -1.30
CA GLY A 43 1.99 -18.39 -0.03
C GLY A 43 1.08 -17.86 1.08
N GLY A 44 0.06 -17.08 0.75
CA GLY A 44 -0.84 -16.50 1.75
C GLY A 44 -1.51 -15.23 1.31
N ASN A 45 -2.04 -14.50 2.29
CA ASN A 45 -2.68 -13.20 2.12
C ASN A 45 -1.89 -12.07 2.82
N VAL A 46 -0.59 -12.30 3.02
CA VAL A 46 0.37 -11.29 3.46
C VAL A 46 1.31 -11.02 2.30
N GLN A 47 1.42 -9.77 1.90
CA GLN A 47 2.36 -9.35 0.86
C GLN A 47 3.42 -8.43 1.44
N VAL A 48 4.61 -8.51 0.88
CA VAL A 48 5.75 -7.67 1.26
C VAL A 48 6.25 -6.99 -0.01
N VAL A 49 6.35 -5.68 0.05
CA VAL A 49 6.64 -4.84 -1.11
C VAL A 49 7.68 -3.79 -0.69
N GLU A 50 8.72 -3.61 -1.50
CA GLU A 50 9.66 -2.50 -1.32
C GLU A 50 9.38 -1.42 -2.36
N TYR A 51 9.42 -0.17 -1.92
CA TYR A 51 9.36 1.00 -2.80
C TYR A 51 10.72 1.68 -2.80
N GLU A 52 11.25 1.91 -3.98
CA GLU A 52 12.30 2.89 -4.24
C GLU A 52 11.64 4.08 -4.93
N SER A 53 11.59 5.21 -4.24
CA SER A 53 10.77 6.37 -4.63
C SER A 53 11.61 7.64 -4.76
N THR A 54 11.21 8.53 -5.66
CA THR A 54 11.75 9.89 -5.79
C THR A 54 10.68 10.94 -5.46
N ASP A 55 11.04 12.23 -5.54
CA ASP A 55 10.14 13.37 -5.35
C ASP A 55 8.78 13.17 -6.00
N ARG A 56 7.75 13.05 -5.17
CA ARG A 56 6.36 12.89 -5.62
C ARG A 56 5.38 13.39 -4.58
N GLU A 57 4.27 13.95 -5.03
CA GLU A 57 3.13 14.28 -4.16
C GLU A 57 2.33 13.04 -3.73
N GLY A 58 2.51 11.91 -4.43
CA GLY A 58 1.82 10.67 -4.13
C GLY A 58 0.34 10.65 -4.52
N PRO A 59 -0.38 9.58 -4.17
CA PRO A 59 -1.82 9.49 -4.44
C PRO A 59 -2.59 10.46 -3.53
N PRO A 60 -3.80 10.89 -3.95
CA PRO A 60 -4.73 11.51 -3.01
C PRO A 60 -5.04 10.56 -1.83
N PRO A 61 -5.50 11.10 -0.69
CA PRO A 61 -5.96 10.29 0.43
C PRO A 61 -6.98 9.23 0.00
N HIS A 62 -6.76 7.98 0.39
CA HIS A 62 -7.56 6.82 -0.01
C HIS A 62 -7.58 5.75 1.08
N TYR A 63 -8.51 4.80 0.97
CA TYR A 63 -8.64 3.65 1.86
C TYR A 63 -8.90 2.36 1.09
N HIS A 64 -8.69 1.22 1.75
CA HIS A 64 -8.84 -0.11 1.16
C HIS A 64 -9.19 -1.19 2.20
N PRO A 65 -9.67 -2.38 1.77
CA PRO A 65 -10.16 -3.43 2.67
C PRO A 65 -9.06 -4.30 3.31
N TRP A 66 -7.77 -4.05 3.04
CA TRP A 66 -6.65 -4.73 3.71
C TRP A 66 -6.02 -3.87 4.80
N HIS A 67 -5.38 -4.51 5.77
CA HIS A 67 -4.49 -3.84 6.71
C HIS A 67 -3.13 -3.60 6.06
N GLU A 68 -2.44 -2.54 6.44
CA GLU A 68 -1.14 -2.16 5.90
C GLU A 68 -0.19 -1.63 6.98
N VAL A 69 1.09 -1.93 6.80
CA VAL A 69 2.19 -1.35 7.58
C VAL A 69 3.20 -0.78 6.60
N GLU A 70 3.52 0.49 6.76
CA GLU A 70 4.56 1.17 6.00
C GLU A 70 5.73 1.48 6.94
N TYR A 71 6.95 1.16 6.50
CA TYR A 71 8.17 1.39 7.27
C TYR A 71 9.21 2.12 6.41
N VAL A 72 9.77 3.21 6.93
CA VAL A 72 10.82 3.96 6.22
C VAL A 72 12.18 3.31 6.45
N ILE A 73 12.79 2.82 5.37
CA ILE A 73 14.14 2.24 5.38
C ILE A 73 15.19 3.35 5.22
N GLU A 74 15.03 4.21 4.21
CA GLU A 74 15.95 5.30 3.87
C GLU A 74 15.17 6.54 3.40
N GLY A 75 15.80 7.71 3.52
CA GLY A 75 15.22 8.98 3.07
C GLY A 75 14.24 9.61 4.06
N GLU A 76 13.44 10.55 3.57
CA GLU A 76 12.41 11.26 4.33
C GLU A 76 11.10 11.24 3.57
N VAL A 77 10.01 10.94 4.27
CA VAL A 77 8.67 10.86 3.71
C VAL A 77 7.68 11.62 4.57
N GLU A 78 6.51 11.92 4.00
CA GLU A 78 5.37 12.43 4.74
C GLU A 78 4.18 11.49 4.58
N PHE A 79 3.57 11.13 5.71
CA PHE A 79 2.39 10.30 5.79
C PHE A 79 1.17 11.15 6.15
N TYR A 80 0.08 11.01 5.43
CA TYR A 80 -1.21 11.60 5.76
C TYR A 80 -2.02 10.62 6.59
N LEU A 81 -2.54 11.09 7.72
CA LEU A 81 -3.48 10.33 8.55
C LEU A 81 -4.39 11.30 9.30
N ASN A 82 -5.69 11.03 9.34
CA ASN A 82 -6.68 11.85 10.07
C ASN A 82 -6.64 13.35 9.72
N GLY A 83 -6.44 13.71 8.44
CA GLY A 83 -6.42 15.11 8.01
C GLY A 83 -5.08 15.83 8.19
N VAL A 84 -4.02 15.14 8.65
CA VAL A 84 -2.74 15.75 9.00
C VAL A 84 -1.59 15.02 8.32
N TRP A 85 -0.61 15.79 7.83
CA TRP A 85 0.67 15.26 7.32
C TRP A 85 1.70 15.16 8.44
N HIS A 86 2.36 14.01 8.52
CA HIS A 86 3.39 13.69 9.50
C HIS A 86 4.68 13.33 8.76
N ARG A 87 5.76 14.08 9.04
CA ARG A 87 7.08 13.84 8.44
C ARG A 87 7.88 12.83 9.26
N GLY A 88 8.58 11.91 8.58
CA GLY A 88 9.40 10.90 9.22
C GLY A 88 10.54 10.39 8.34
N GLY A 89 11.68 10.08 8.98
CA GLY A 89 12.84 9.44 8.36
C GLY A 89 12.95 7.96 8.72
N PRO A 90 14.15 7.34 8.58
CA PRO A 90 14.36 5.93 8.83
C PRO A 90 13.87 5.46 10.20
N GLY A 91 13.15 4.34 10.25
CA GLY A 91 12.53 3.81 11.47
C GLY A 91 11.14 4.36 11.79
N THR A 92 10.64 5.32 11.02
CA THR A 92 9.23 5.74 11.13
C THR A 92 8.32 4.64 10.59
N VAL A 93 7.22 4.38 11.31
CA VAL A 93 6.25 3.34 10.96
C VAL A 93 4.84 3.92 10.93
N GLN A 94 4.09 3.66 9.86
CA GLN A 94 2.65 3.89 9.78
C GLN A 94 1.92 2.54 9.90
N MET A 95 0.92 2.46 10.77
CA MET A 95 0.08 1.28 10.94
C MET A 95 -1.35 1.61 10.55
N LEU A 96 -1.88 0.90 9.56
CA LEU A 96 -3.14 1.21 8.89
C LEU A 96 -4.10 0.03 9.02
N PRO A 97 -5.13 0.12 9.88
CA PRO A 97 -6.21 -0.85 9.82
C PRO A 97 -6.99 -0.70 8.50
N ALA A 98 -7.60 -1.79 8.02
CA ALA A 98 -8.50 -1.74 6.87
C ALA A 98 -9.54 -0.62 7.03
N GLY A 99 -9.74 0.16 5.96
CA GLY A 99 -10.61 1.34 5.96
C GLY A 99 -10.01 2.63 6.50
N ALA A 100 -8.76 2.63 7.01
CA ALA A 100 -8.09 3.87 7.38
C ALA A 100 -7.67 4.67 6.14
N ALA A 101 -8.19 5.88 6.01
CA ALA A 101 -7.77 6.79 4.94
C ALA A 101 -6.34 7.28 5.18
N HIS A 102 -5.48 7.19 4.17
CA HIS A 102 -4.08 7.57 4.24
C HIS A 102 -3.54 7.99 2.86
N ALA A 103 -2.37 8.64 2.88
CA ALA A 103 -1.55 8.90 1.71
C ALA A 103 -0.09 8.98 2.14
N VAL A 104 0.81 8.85 1.18
CA VAL A 104 2.26 8.89 1.40
C VAL A 104 2.90 9.67 0.28
N ARG A 105 3.86 10.53 0.60
CA ARG A 105 4.61 11.33 -0.37
C ARG A 105 6.09 11.45 -0.02
N VAL A 106 6.91 11.72 -1.03
CA VAL A 106 8.34 12.00 -0.87
C VAL A 106 8.51 13.48 -1.21
N PRO A 107 8.61 14.37 -0.20
CA PRO A 107 8.62 15.80 -0.46
C PRO A 107 9.91 16.28 -1.14
N LYS A 108 11.03 15.57 -0.93
CA LYS A 108 12.34 15.89 -1.52
C LYS A 108 13.33 14.71 -1.42
N GLY A 109 14.18 14.54 -2.45
CA GLY A 109 15.18 13.50 -2.58
C GLY A 109 14.64 12.15 -3.06
N SER A 110 15.12 11.10 -2.41
CA SER A 110 14.69 9.73 -2.63
C SER A 110 14.41 9.07 -1.29
N ALA A 111 13.52 8.09 -1.30
CA ALA A 111 13.16 7.31 -0.14
C ALA A 111 13.06 5.82 -0.49
N ARG A 112 13.33 4.97 0.51
CA ARG A 112 13.06 3.53 0.44
C ARG A 112 12.08 3.16 1.53
N LEU A 113 11.00 2.48 1.16
CA LEU A 113 9.96 2.04 2.10
C LEU A 113 9.71 0.54 1.98
N LEU A 114 9.30 -0.07 3.08
CA LEU A 114 8.79 -1.45 3.14
C LEU A 114 7.31 -1.41 3.48
N TYR A 115 6.48 -1.97 2.61
CA TYR A 115 5.04 -2.07 2.75
C TYR A 115 4.69 -3.52 3.02
N ILE A 116 3.87 -3.76 4.03
CA ILE A 116 3.35 -5.08 4.39
C ILE A 116 1.84 -5.00 4.37
N THR A 117 1.20 -5.63 3.40
CA THR A 117 -0.26 -5.68 3.29
C THR A 117 -0.77 -7.03 3.78
N MET A 118 -1.92 -7.02 4.44
CA MET A 118 -2.53 -8.19 5.08
C MET A 118 -4.02 -8.22 4.77
N GLY A 119 -4.45 -9.20 3.96
CA GLY A 119 -5.82 -9.33 3.49
C GLY A 119 -5.92 -9.44 1.97
N ALA A 120 -6.65 -8.52 1.33
CA ALA A 120 -6.81 -8.53 -0.12
C ALA A 120 -5.48 -8.25 -0.85
N PRO A 121 -5.25 -8.85 -2.04
CA PRO A 121 -3.95 -8.82 -2.70
C PRO A 121 -3.66 -7.45 -3.34
N TYR A 122 -2.56 -6.81 -2.94
CA TYR A 122 -2.08 -5.53 -3.47
C TYR A 122 -1.41 -5.68 -4.85
N ASP A 123 -0.69 -6.78 -5.09
CA ASP A 123 0.08 -7.01 -6.31
C ASP A 123 -0.73 -6.96 -7.60
N GLY A 124 -1.99 -7.44 -7.59
CA GLY A 124 -2.90 -7.31 -8.73
C GLY A 124 -3.19 -5.85 -9.10
N PHE A 125 -3.48 -5.02 -8.09
CA PHE A 125 -3.64 -3.57 -8.27
C PHE A 125 -2.36 -2.93 -8.79
N ALA A 126 -1.21 -3.32 -8.24
CA ALA A 126 0.09 -2.78 -8.63
C ALA A 126 0.36 -2.96 -10.13
N ARG A 127 0.18 -4.19 -10.63
CA ARG A 127 0.39 -4.54 -12.04
C ARG A 127 -0.58 -3.82 -12.98
N ASP A 128 -1.86 -3.80 -12.62
CA ASP A 128 -2.89 -3.15 -13.43
C ASP A 128 -2.62 -1.64 -13.59
N LEU A 129 -2.24 -0.97 -12.50
CA LEU A 129 -1.94 0.46 -12.52
C LEU A 129 -0.65 0.76 -13.31
N ALA A 130 0.37 -0.09 -13.21
CA ALA A 130 1.57 0.03 -14.04
C ALA A 130 1.27 -0.17 -15.53
N GLY A 131 0.35 -1.08 -15.87
CA GLY A 131 -0.15 -1.24 -17.23
C GLY A 131 -0.75 0.05 -17.79
N LEU A 132 -1.52 0.81 -17.01
CA LEU A 132 -2.03 2.12 -17.45
C LEU A 132 -0.91 3.12 -17.71
N TYR A 133 0.09 3.18 -16.83
CA TYR A 133 1.22 4.09 -17.02
C TYR A 133 2.03 3.74 -18.27
N GLN A 134 2.34 2.46 -18.48
CA GLN A 134 3.08 1.98 -19.66
C GLN A 134 2.34 2.26 -20.97
N GLN A 135 1.02 2.24 -20.95
CA GLN A 135 0.17 2.50 -22.11
C GLN A 135 -0.15 3.99 -22.30
N GLU A 136 0.38 4.87 -21.45
CA GLU A 136 0.08 6.32 -21.43
C GLU A 136 -1.43 6.62 -21.28
N GLN A 137 -2.14 5.76 -20.53
CA GLN A 137 -3.58 5.84 -20.31
C GLN A 137 -3.96 6.21 -18.87
N ALA A 138 -2.99 6.62 -18.05
CA ALA A 138 -3.17 6.95 -16.64
C ALA A 138 -3.85 8.32 -16.42
N THR A 139 -5.05 8.51 -16.97
CA THR A 139 -5.91 9.64 -16.61
C THR A 139 -6.49 9.44 -15.20
N PRO A 140 -6.86 10.51 -14.47
CA PRO A 140 -7.48 10.37 -13.15
C PRO A 140 -8.69 9.43 -13.15
N GLN A 141 -9.52 9.49 -14.19
CA GLN A 141 -10.69 8.62 -14.33
C GLN A 141 -10.30 7.15 -14.48
N ASN A 142 -9.27 6.84 -15.29
CA ASN A 142 -8.82 5.48 -15.48
C ASN A 142 -8.12 4.93 -14.23
N ILE A 143 -7.32 5.75 -13.56
CA ILE A 143 -6.68 5.39 -12.28
C ILE A 143 -7.75 5.03 -11.24
N VAL A 144 -8.76 5.89 -11.05
CA VAL A 144 -9.86 5.65 -10.11
C VAL A 144 -10.66 4.41 -10.51
N ALA A 145 -10.91 4.19 -11.79
CA ALA A 145 -11.60 2.98 -12.26
C ALA A 145 -10.81 1.71 -11.91
N ILE A 146 -9.48 1.70 -12.06
CA ILE A 146 -8.64 0.58 -11.64
C ILE A 146 -8.63 0.42 -10.13
N ALA A 147 -8.41 1.49 -9.38
CA ALA A 147 -8.43 1.51 -7.92
C ALA A 147 -9.71 0.88 -7.37
N ASN A 148 -10.87 1.32 -7.86
CA ASN A 148 -12.18 0.82 -7.43
C ASN A 148 -12.38 -0.67 -7.72
N ARG A 149 -11.86 -1.21 -8.85
CA ARG A 149 -11.94 -2.66 -9.14
C ARG A 149 -11.18 -3.50 -8.13
N HIS A 150 -10.16 -2.94 -7.50
CA HIS A 150 -9.34 -3.59 -6.47
C HIS A 150 -9.77 -3.20 -5.03
N GLY A 151 -10.85 -2.43 -4.87
CA GLY A 151 -11.35 -2.01 -3.56
C GLY A 151 -10.59 -0.83 -2.94
N VAL A 152 -9.80 -0.11 -3.71
CA VAL A 152 -9.16 1.15 -3.30
C VAL A 152 -10.09 2.31 -3.65
N HIS A 153 -10.47 3.09 -2.64
CA HIS A 153 -11.45 4.17 -2.76
C HIS A 153 -10.88 5.48 -2.23
N LEU A 154 -11.27 6.61 -2.82
CA LEU A 154 -10.81 7.91 -2.35
C LEU A 154 -11.43 8.25 -0.99
N GLU A 155 -10.68 9.00 -0.17
CA GLU A 155 -11.20 9.52 1.09
C GLU A 155 -12.48 10.33 0.84
N GLY A 156 -13.55 9.99 1.58
CA GLY A 156 -14.87 10.61 1.43
C GLY A 156 -15.83 9.89 0.47
N GLU A 157 -15.35 8.97 -0.37
CA GLU A 157 -16.23 8.06 -1.11
C GLU A 157 -16.78 6.98 -0.16
N ARG A 158 -18.09 6.70 -0.25
CA ARG A 158 -18.71 5.57 0.48
C ARG A 158 -18.78 4.37 -0.46
N SER A 159 -18.18 3.26 -0.05
CA SER A 159 -18.35 1.94 -0.66
C SER A 159 -19.79 1.43 -0.55
#